data_AF-A0A1V3QB35-F1
#
_entry.id   AF-A0A1V3QB35-F1
#
_cell.length_a   1.000
_cell.length_b   1.000
_cell.length_c   1.000
_cell.angle_alpha   90.00
_cell.angle_beta   90.00
_cell.angle_gamma   90.00
#
_symmetry.space_group_name_H-M   'P 1'
#
loop_
_entity.id
_entity.type
_entity.pdbx_description
1 polymer ?
#
loop_
_entity_poly.entity_id
_entity_poly.type
_entity_poly.pdbx_seq_one_letter_code
_entity_poly.pdbx_strand_id
1 'polypeptide(L)'
;MVKKSRGKLQHMLDALDEAMPDLIQAYPDNKDFWPAFNLLADPIQSAAGSNDFIWVLNQINDIQFKHNKPAPLPVVLRAYLSAP
;
A
#
# COMPACT_ATOMS: atom_id res chain seq x y z
N MET A 1 -18.57 5.89 1.70
CA MET A 1 -17.99 4.87 0.78
C MET A 1 -18.30 3.49 1.31
N VAL A 2 -18.71 2.56 0.44
CA VAL A 2 -18.95 1.15 0.82
C VAL A 2 -17.60 0.44 0.96
N LYS A 3 -17.38 -0.25 2.09
CA LYS A 3 -16.15 -1.01 2.35
C LYS A 3 -16.14 -2.29 1.51
N LYS A 4 -14.96 -2.66 0.99
CA LYS A 4 -14.79 -3.88 0.18
C LYS A 4 -14.61 -5.10 1.10
N SER A 5 -15.05 -6.26 0.62
CA SER A 5 -14.80 -7.53 1.31
C SER A 5 -13.31 -7.89 1.28
N ARG A 6 -12.90 -8.74 2.22
CA ARG A 6 -11.54 -9.25 2.32
C ARG A 6 -10.97 -9.81 1.01
N GLY A 7 -11.76 -10.62 0.29
CA GLY A 7 -11.34 -11.18 -1.01
C GLY A 7 -11.13 -10.10 -2.08
N LYS A 8 -11.97 -9.05 -2.12
CA LYS A 8 -11.77 -7.92 -3.04
C LYS A 8 -10.53 -7.11 -2.67
N LEU A 9 -10.24 -6.94 -1.38
CA LEU A 9 -9.02 -6.28 -0.93
C LEU A 9 -7.79 -7.11 -1.29
N GLN A 10 -7.83 -8.45 -1.14
CA GLN A 10 -6.76 -9.33 -1.58
C GLN A 10 -6.47 -9.17 -3.07
N HIS A 11 -7.49 -9.21 -3.93
CA HIS A 11 -7.28 -9.00 -5.37
C HIS A 11 -6.64 -7.64 -5.71
N MET A 12 -6.95 -6.59 -4.95
CA MET A 12 -6.32 -5.28 -5.14
C MET A 12 -4.86 -5.28 -4.66
N LEU A 13 -4.54 -6.02 -3.59
CA LEU A 13 -3.18 -6.19 -3.09
C LEU A 13 -2.33 -7.04 -4.05
N ASP A 14 -2.90 -8.09 -4.63
CA ASP A 14 -2.22 -8.92 -5.64
C ASP A 14 -1.88 -8.08 -6.88
N ALA A 15 -2.81 -7.23 -7.34
CA ALA A 15 -2.56 -6.31 -8.44
C ALA A 15 -1.50 -5.24 -8.10
N LEU A 16 -1.45 -4.77 -6.86
CA LEU A 16 -0.39 -3.87 -6.40
C LEU A 16 0.97 -4.57 -6.43
N ASP A 17 1.06 -5.81 -5.94
CA ASP A 17 2.28 -6.63 -5.94
C ASP A 17 2.78 -6.91 -7.36
N GLU A 18 1.87 -7.23 -8.29
CA GLU A 18 2.19 -7.46 -9.71
C GLU A 18 2.72 -6.19 -10.41
N ALA A 19 2.22 -5.01 -10.05
CA ALA A 19 2.64 -3.74 -10.63
C ALA A 19 4.01 -3.23 -10.12
N MET A 20 4.55 -3.81 -9.04
CA MET A 20 5.76 -3.30 -8.38
C MET A 20 7.02 -3.29 -9.27
N PRO A 21 7.35 -4.33 -10.04
CA PRO A 21 8.55 -4.33 -10.87
C PRO A 21 8.56 -3.18 -11.88
N ASP A 22 7.44 -2.98 -12.58
CA ASP A 22 7.29 -1.91 -13.57
C ASP A 22 7.35 -0.53 -12.90
N LEU A 23 6.73 -0.40 -11.72
CA LEU A 23 6.78 0.84 -10.95
C LEU A 23 8.21 1.20 -10.50
N ILE A 24 8.99 0.20 -10.07
CA ILE A 24 10.40 0.38 -9.67
C ILE A 24 11.24 0.76 -10.88
N GLN A 25 10.99 0.15 -12.04
CA GLN A 25 11.70 0.47 -13.27
C GLN A 25 11.36 1.88 -13.77
N ALA A 26 10.11 2.29 -13.69
CA ALA A 26 9.65 3.61 -14.11
C ALA A 26 10.12 4.74 -13.17
N TYR A 27 10.21 4.46 -11.87
CA TYR A 27 10.58 5.41 -10.83
C TYR A 27 11.71 4.86 -9.95
N PRO A 28 12.97 4.86 -10.43
CA PRO A 28 14.09 4.31 -9.67
C PRO A 28 14.38 5.15 -8.40
N ASP A 29 14.18 6.46 -8.50
CA ASP A 29 14.38 7.41 -7.40
C ASP A 29 13.23 7.36 -6.39
N ASN A 30 13.56 7.24 -5.10
CA ASN A 30 12.57 7.15 -4.03
C ASN A 30 11.63 8.36 -3.96
N LYS A 31 12.11 9.56 -4.32
CA LYS A 31 11.30 10.79 -4.34
C LYS A 31 10.11 10.72 -5.30
N ASP A 32 10.25 9.98 -6.40
CA ASP A 32 9.24 9.87 -7.45
C ASP A 32 8.46 8.55 -7.31
N PHE A 33 9.12 7.50 -6.79
CA PHE A 33 8.52 6.21 -6.49
C PHE A 33 7.39 6.31 -5.47
N TRP A 34 7.61 6.98 -4.33
CA TRP A 34 6.63 6.99 -3.24
C TRP A 34 5.31 7.66 -3.60
N PRO A 35 5.28 8.82 -4.28
CA PRO A 35 4.05 9.38 -4.82
C PRO A 35 3.34 8.42 -5.77
N ALA A 36 4.05 7.79 -6.71
CA ALA A 36 3.47 6.87 -7.67
C ALA A 36 2.88 5.60 -7.01
N PHE A 37 3.58 5.05 -6.02
CA PHE A 37 3.11 3.93 -5.21
C PHE A 37 1.85 4.29 -4.42
N ASN A 38 1.83 5.44 -3.75
CA ASN A 38 0.69 5.86 -2.92
C ASN A 38 -0.59 6.02 -3.76
N LEU A 39 -0.50 6.45 -5.02
CA LEU A 39 -1.65 6.53 -5.93
C LEU A 39 -2.33 5.16 -6.14
N LEU A 40 -1.58 4.05 -6.05
CA LEU A 40 -2.10 2.70 -6.14
C LEU A 40 -2.53 2.13 -4.78
N ALA A 41 -1.79 2.46 -3.71
CA ALA A 41 -2.02 1.90 -2.37
C ALA A 41 -3.15 2.59 -1.59
N ASP A 42 -3.32 3.91 -1.71
CA ASP A 42 -4.32 4.69 -0.96
C ASP A 42 -5.78 4.25 -1.23
N PRO A 43 -6.17 3.89 -2.47
CA PRO A 43 -7.49 3.33 -2.73
C PRO A 43 -7.76 2.02 -1.99
N ILE A 44 -6.73 1.17 -1.80
CA ILE A 44 -6.84 -0.10 -1.09
C ILE A 44 -7.10 0.17 0.40
N GLN A 45 -6.32 1.07 1.00
CA GLN A 45 -6.49 1.49 2.39
C GLN A 45 -7.87 2.13 2.63
N SER A 46 -8.29 3.02 1.73
CA SER A 46 -9.59 3.69 1.80
C SER A 46 -10.77 2.72 1.68
N ALA A 47 -10.61 1.67 0.87
CA ALA A 47 -11.61 0.63 0.69
C ALA A 47 -11.70 -0.36 1.88
N ALA A 48 -10.68 -0.42 2.74
CA ALA A 48 -10.65 -1.27 3.91
C ALA A 48 -11.60 -0.77 5.02
N GLY A 49 -12.41 -1.67 5.59
CA GLY A 49 -13.17 -1.39 6.81
C GLY A 49 -12.26 -1.39 8.05
N SER A 50 -12.76 -0.94 9.20
CA SER A 50 -12.00 -0.91 10.46
C SER A 50 -11.38 -2.27 10.83
N ASN A 51 -12.10 -3.36 10.57
CA ASN A 51 -11.66 -4.72 10.88
C ASN A 51 -10.53 -5.22 9.97
N ASP A 52 -10.44 -4.68 8.75
CA ASP A 52 -9.46 -5.08 7.74
C ASP A 52 -8.33 -4.08 7.56
N PHE A 53 -8.45 -2.87 8.11
CA PHE A 53 -7.51 -1.78 7.91
C PHE A 53 -6.08 -2.17 8.31
N ILE A 54 -5.90 -2.65 9.54
CA ILE A 54 -4.57 -3.09 10.03
C ILE A 54 -3.99 -4.21 9.18
N TRP A 55 -4.84 -5.15 8.74
CA TRP A 55 -4.37 -6.20 7.85
C TRP A 55 -3.93 -5.66 6.49
N VAL A 56 -4.69 -4.76 5.87
CA VAL A 56 -4.31 -4.12 4.60
C VAL A 56 -2.97 -3.41 4.74
N LEU A 57 -2.75 -2.68 5.85
CA LEU A 57 -1.46 -2.02 6.10
C LEU A 57 -0.31 -3.04 6.20
N ASN A 58 -0.51 -4.17 6.87
CA ASN A 58 0.49 -5.22 6.96
C ASN A 58 0.79 -5.85 5.59
N GLN A 59 -0.22 -6.12 4.77
CA GLN A 59 0.00 -6.67 3.43
C GLN A 59 0.75 -5.69 2.51
N ILE A 60 0.39 -4.41 2.56
CA ILE A 60 1.12 -3.35 1.82
C ILE A 60 2.59 -3.30 2.26
N ASN A 61 2.84 -3.42 3.56
CA ASN A 61 4.20 -3.49 4.10
C ASN A 61 4.94 -4.74 3.61
N ASP A 62 4.32 -5.92 3.62
CA ASP A 62 4.92 -7.16 3.13
C ASP A 62 5.30 -7.06 1.65
N ILE A 63 4.45 -6.45 0.81
CA ILE A 63 4.74 -6.18 -0.61
C ILE A 63 5.97 -5.26 -0.74
N GLN A 64 6.02 -4.17 0.02
CA GLN A 64 7.17 -3.25 0.04
C GLN A 64 8.48 -3.97 0.41
N PHE A 65 8.45 -4.84 1.42
CA PHE A 65 9.60 -5.63 1.82
C PHE A 65 10.02 -6.65 0.75
N LYS A 66 9.06 -7.37 0.16
CA LYS A 66 9.28 -8.34 -0.93
C LYS A 66 10.06 -7.73 -2.09
N HIS A 67 9.79 -6.47 -2.42
CA HIS A 67 10.42 -5.75 -3.54
C HIS A 67 11.60 -4.86 -3.15
N ASN A 68 12.18 -5.05 -1.97
CA ASN A 68 13.33 -4.26 -1.45
C ASN A 68 13.08 -2.73 -1.45
N LYS A 69 11.83 -2.32 -1.26
CA LYS A 69 11.41 -0.92 -1.12
C LYS A 69 10.71 -0.74 0.23
N PRO A 70 11.37 -0.99 1.38
CA PRO A 70 10.75 -0.73 2.67
C PRO A 70 10.48 0.77 2.81
N ALA A 71 9.28 1.14 3.27
CA ALA A 71 8.99 2.54 3.58
C ALA A 71 9.97 3.09 4.64
N PRO A 72 10.36 4.37 4.56
CA PRO A 72 11.27 5.00 5.54
C PRO A 72 10.73 4.98 6.98
N LEU A 73 9.41 4.82 7.12
CA LEU A 73 8.73 4.61 8.40
C LEU A 73 7.75 3.45 8.23
N PRO A 74 7.58 2.60 9.27
CA PRO A 74 6.53 1.58 9.30
C PRO A 74 5.18 2.21 8.97
N VAL A 75 4.37 1.54 8.14
CA VAL A 75 3.07 2.04 7.67
C VAL A 75 2.14 2.44 8.84
N VAL A 76 2.24 1.72 9.96
CA VAL A 76 1.53 2.05 11.22
C VAL A 76 1.87 3.45 11.73
N LEU A 77 3.14 3.88 11.70
CA LEU A 77 3.54 5.23 12.11
C LEU A 77 3.00 6.31 11.16
N ARG A 78 2.88 6.04 9.86
CA ARG A 78 2.25 6.98 8.90
C ARG A 78 0.77 7.22 9.20
N ALA A 79 0.04 6.17 9.57
CA ALA A 79 -1.38 6.27 9.92
C ALA A 79 -1.61 7.13 11.18
N TYR A 80 -0.70 7.07 12.16
CA TYR A 80 -0.76 7.90 13.37
C TYR A 80 -0.33 9.36 13.15
N LEU A 81 0.60 9.63 12.23
CA LEU A 81 1.10 11.00 11.95
C LEU A 81 0.22 11.80 10.98
N SER A 82 -0.74 11.16 10.33
CA SER A 82 -1.65 11.79 9.35
C SER A 82 -3.07 11.98 9.88
N ALA A 83 -3.32 11.61 11.15
CA ALA A 83 -4.57 11.93 11.84
C ALA A 83 -4.51 13.38 12.36
N PRO A 84 -5.55 14.21 12.12
CA PRO A 84 -5.60 15.59 12.60
C PRO A 84 -5.69 15.71 14.12
#